data_AF-A0A8H3MAE9-F1
#
_entry.id   AF-A0A8H3MAE9-F1
#
_cell.length_a   1.000
_cell.length_b   1.000
_cell.length_c   1.000
_cell.angle_alpha   90.00
_cell.angle_beta   90.00
_cell.angle_gamma   90.00
#
_symmetry.space_group_name_H-M   'P 1'
#
loop_
_entity.id
_entity.type
_entity.pdbx_description
1 polymer ?
#
loop_
_entity_poly.entity_id
_entity_poly.type
_entity_poly.pdbx_seq_one_letter_code
_entity_poly.pdbx_strand_id
1 'polypeptide(L)'
;MSSSKVKAHKVHLLIEEIPTIEQMKKSFLELYDGWKCPSCGLEDETFDHVWTCDEHRSLLLKIKNNTIDLLLSLLFEYNPDITDYSALLTLNIWTINTDPDNFTFVDLIKGFIPLELTQILNLWIPRKQLLLVIIEIRQYIYEQTFKEIWIRRCSFIKEFERSLGITKKKKLTLKNFRPFNNILNSDRELEYKFDALDSIRNNIYFGKNIIEFYSNLTS
;
A
#
# COMPACT_ATOMS: atom_id res chain seq x y z
N MET A 1 -7.73 -11.46 -11.20
CA MET A 1 -6.89 -12.02 -10.10
C MET A 1 -7.70 -13.04 -9.30
N SER A 2 -7.10 -14.13 -8.84
CA SER A 2 -7.79 -15.08 -7.95
C SER A 2 -8.04 -14.45 -6.56
N SER A 3 -9.12 -14.88 -5.88
CA SER A 3 -9.49 -14.38 -4.55
C SER A 3 -8.33 -14.46 -3.53
N SER A 4 -7.51 -15.51 -3.60
CA SER A 4 -6.33 -15.69 -2.75
C SER A 4 -5.27 -14.58 -2.94
N LYS A 5 -5.00 -14.17 -4.19
CA LYS A 5 -4.02 -13.11 -4.49
C LYS A 5 -4.48 -11.73 -4.00
N VAL A 6 -5.78 -11.44 -4.14
CA VAL A 6 -6.37 -10.18 -3.63
C VAL A 6 -6.28 -10.12 -2.11
N LYS A 7 -6.62 -11.22 -1.41
CA LYS A 7 -6.52 -11.28 0.05
C LYS A 7 -5.07 -11.09 0.53
N ALA A 8 -4.11 -11.76 -0.10
CA ALA A 8 -2.69 -11.58 0.22
C ALA A 8 -2.26 -10.12 0.03
N HIS A 9 -2.60 -9.50 -1.11
CA HIS A 9 -2.23 -8.11 -1.36
C HIS A 9 -2.83 -7.14 -0.32
N LYS A 10 -4.11 -7.32 0.05
CA LYS A 10 -4.74 -6.54 1.13
C LYS A 10 -4.02 -6.69 2.47
N VAL A 11 -3.53 -7.89 2.80
CA VAL A 11 -2.74 -8.11 4.02
C VAL A 11 -1.40 -7.38 3.94
N HIS A 12 -0.67 -7.51 2.84
CA HIS A 12 0.60 -6.80 2.65
C HIS A 12 0.43 -5.29 2.67
N LEU A 13 -0.68 -4.78 2.13
CA LEU A 13 -1.02 -3.36 2.17
C LEU A 13 -1.25 -2.88 3.61
N LEU A 14 -1.97 -3.67 4.41
CA LEU A 14 -2.25 -3.36 5.82
C LEU A 14 -0.99 -3.31 6.70
N ILE A 15 0.00 -4.17 6.43
CA ILE A 15 1.26 -4.24 7.17
C ILE A 15 2.41 -3.48 6.49
N GLU A 16 2.11 -2.72 5.44
CA GLU A 16 3.07 -1.90 4.70
C GLU A 16 4.22 -2.67 4.00
N GLU A 17 4.03 -3.96 3.75
CA GLU A 17 5.02 -4.87 3.15
C GLU A 17 4.77 -5.13 1.66
N ILE A 18 4.16 -4.17 0.96
CA ILE A 18 4.07 -4.22 -0.50
C ILE A 18 5.45 -3.96 -1.13
N PRO A 19 5.72 -4.47 -2.34
CA PRO A 19 7.04 -4.36 -2.94
C PRO A 19 7.33 -2.97 -3.54
N THR A 20 7.56 -1.98 -2.68
CA THR A 20 8.12 -0.68 -3.06
C THR A 20 9.60 -0.82 -3.44
N ILE A 21 10.20 0.20 -4.07
CA ILE A 21 11.64 0.21 -4.35
C ILE A 21 12.45 0.07 -3.05
N GLU A 22 12.10 0.80 -1.99
CA GLU A 22 12.78 0.68 -0.69
C GLU A 22 12.64 -0.74 -0.10
N GLN A 23 11.47 -1.36 -0.22
CA GLN A 23 11.28 -2.75 0.21
C GLN A 23 12.08 -3.74 -0.64
N MET A 24 12.23 -3.46 -1.94
CA MET A 24 13.00 -4.27 -2.88
C MET A 24 14.51 -4.22 -2.58
N LYS A 25 15.03 -3.04 -2.21
CA LYS A 25 16.45 -2.85 -1.85
C LYS A 25 16.87 -3.74 -0.68
N LYS A 26 16.00 -3.98 0.32
CA LYS A 26 16.28 -4.89 1.45
C LYS A 26 16.73 -6.29 1.00
N SER A 27 16.09 -6.83 -0.05
CA SER A 27 16.40 -8.16 -0.60
C SER A 27 17.38 -8.14 -1.77
N PHE A 28 17.44 -7.04 -2.54
CA PHE A 28 18.13 -6.96 -3.83
C PHE A 28 18.88 -5.64 -4.01
N LEU A 29 19.60 -5.18 -2.99
CA LEU A 29 20.32 -3.90 -3.02
C LEU A 29 21.14 -3.72 -4.31
N GLU A 30 21.95 -4.71 -4.70
CA GLU A 30 22.78 -4.64 -5.92
C GLU A 30 21.99 -4.39 -7.23
N LEU A 31 20.68 -4.70 -7.27
CA LEU A 31 19.85 -4.48 -8.46
C LEU A 31 19.12 -3.14 -8.45
N TYR A 32 18.72 -2.67 -7.27
CA TYR A 32 17.85 -1.49 -7.12
C TYR A 32 18.55 -0.33 -6.41
N ASP A 33 19.86 -0.42 -6.18
CA ASP A 33 20.63 0.66 -5.57
C ASP A 33 20.48 1.95 -6.38
N GLY A 34 20.25 3.05 -5.67
CA GLY A 34 19.97 4.36 -6.27
C GLY A 34 18.64 4.49 -7.02
N TRP A 35 17.81 3.45 -7.14
CA TRP A 35 16.51 3.57 -7.79
C TRP A 35 15.58 4.48 -6.99
N LYS A 36 14.87 5.33 -7.71
CA LYS A 36 13.87 6.27 -7.20
C LYS A 36 12.45 5.79 -7.55
N CYS A 37 11.45 6.53 -7.12
CA CYS A 37 10.05 6.34 -7.48
C CYS A 37 9.90 6.15 -9.00
N PRO A 38 9.31 5.04 -9.47
CA PRO A 38 9.11 4.79 -10.90
C PRO A 38 8.18 5.79 -11.57
N SER A 39 7.32 6.46 -10.79
CA SER A 39 6.37 7.44 -11.30
C SER A 39 7.00 8.82 -11.48
N CYS A 40 7.59 9.40 -10.42
CA CYS A 40 8.18 10.75 -10.52
C CYS A 40 9.68 10.76 -10.85
N GLY A 41 10.42 9.70 -10.52
CA GLY A 41 11.88 9.65 -10.68
C GLY A 41 12.69 10.55 -9.74
N LEU A 42 12.05 11.25 -8.79
CA LEU A 42 12.69 12.26 -7.95
C LEU A 42 13.02 11.76 -6.53
N GLU A 43 12.05 11.13 -5.86
CA GLU A 43 12.16 10.73 -4.45
C GLU A 43 12.35 9.22 -4.28
N ASP A 44 12.82 8.79 -3.11
CA ASP A 44 12.85 7.37 -2.77
C ASP A 44 11.42 6.83 -2.59
N GLU A 45 11.15 5.64 -3.13
CA GLU A 45 9.80 5.09 -3.11
C GLU A 45 9.53 4.32 -1.81
N THR A 46 9.14 5.04 -0.77
CA THR A 46 8.60 4.47 0.47
C THR A 46 7.17 3.97 0.27
N PHE A 47 6.61 3.27 1.27
CA PHE A 47 5.20 2.86 1.25
C PHE A 47 4.27 4.05 1.00
N ASP A 48 4.43 5.12 1.77
CA ASP A 48 3.59 6.31 1.66
C ASP A 48 3.77 7.03 0.34
N HIS A 49 5.01 7.12 -0.17
CA HIS A 49 5.30 7.80 -1.44
C HIS A 49 4.62 7.11 -2.63
N VAL A 50 4.42 5.79 -2.62
CA VAL A 50 3.65 5.10 -3.69
C VAL A 50 2.29 5.76 -3.93
N TRP A 51 1.61 6.15 -2.84
CA TRP A 51 0.27 6.74 -2.89
C TRP A 51 0.32 8.26 -3.02
N THR A 52 1.25 8.90 -2.29
CA THR A 52 1.33 10.36 -2.15
C THR A 52 2.22 11.05 -3.18
N CYS A 53 2.87 10.29 -4.07
CA CYS A 53 3.64 10.82 -5.18
C CYS A 53 2.87 11.90 -5.95
N ASP A 54 3.53 13.01 -6.28
CA ASP A 54 2.90 14.14 -6.97
C ASP A 54 2.28 13.76 -8.32
N GLU A 55 2.89 12.81 -9.05
CA GLU A 55 2.35 12.26 -10.31
C GLU A 55 0.98 11.56 -10.11
N HIS A 56 0.69 11.09 -8.89
CA HIS A 56 -0.58 10.44 -8.54
C HIS A 56 -1.57 11.38 -7.86
N ARG A 57 -1.18 12.63 -7.53
CA ARG A 57 -1.97 13.55 -6.69
C ARG A 57 -3.37 13.80 -7.24
N SER A 58 -3.48 14.10 -8.53
CA SER A 58 -4.77 14.37 -9.18
C SER A 58 -5.70 13.15 -9.16
N LEU A 59 -5.12 11.96 -9.38
CA LEU A 59 -5.84 10.69 -9.36
C LEU A 59 -6.28 10.33 -7.94
N LEU A 60 -5.42 10.53 -6.94
CA LEU A 60 -5.74 10.25 -5.55
C LEU A 60 -6.87 11.16 -5.05
N LEU A 61 -6.84 12.45 -5.40
CA LEU A 61 -7.94 13.39 -5.13
C LEU A 61 -9.26 12.94 -5.75
N LYS A 62 -9.22 12.46 -7.01
CA LYS A 62 -10.40 11.93 -7.69
C LYS A 62 -10.95 10.68 -6.99
N ILE A 63 -10.10 9.73 -6.63
CA ILE A 63 -10.51 8.50 -5.91
C ILE A 63 -11.14 8.87 -4.56
N LYS A 64 -10.52 9.79 -3.82
CA LYS A 64 -11.04 10.29 -2.55
C LYS A 64 -12.41 10.94 -2.69
N ASN A 65 -12.58 11.88 -3.63
CA ASN A 65 -13.87 12.54 -3.86
C ASN A 65 -14.96 11.53 -4.25
N ASN A 66 -14.67 10.62 -5.18
CA ASN A 66 -15.62 9.58 -5.57
C ASN A 66 -15.96 8.61 -4.42
N THR A 67 -15.02 8.39 -3.50
CA THR A 67 -15.26 7.58 -2.29
C THR A 67 -16.26 8.29 -1.37
N ILE A 68 -16.13 9.60 -1.19
CA ILE A 68 -17.08 10.43 -0.45
C ILE A 68 -18.46 10.38 -1.13
N ASP A 69 -18.50 10.57 -2.44
CA ASP A 69 -19.76 10.53 -3.21
C ASP A 69 -20.47 9.18 -3.08
N LEU A 70 -19.73 8.08 -3.18
CA LEU A 70 -20.25 6.73 -2.98
C LEU A 70 -20.77 6.54 -1.55
N LEU A 71 -20.03 7.02 -0.55
CA LEU A 71 -20.44 6.92 0.86
C LEU A 71 -21.75 7.66 1.10
N LEU A 72 -21.87 8.88 0.60
CA LEU A 72 -23.09 9.68 0.70
C LEU A 72 -24.26 9.02 -0.05
N SER A 73 -24.02 8.49 -1.25
CA SER A 73 -25.03 7.78 -2.03
C SER A 73 -25.59 6.58 -1.25
N LEU A 74 -24.73 5.75 -0.66
CA LEU A 74 -25.15 4.59 0.15
C LEU A 74 -25.89 5.01 1.42
N LEU A 75 -25.46 6.10 2.05
CA LEU A 75 -26.12 6.63 3.24
C LEU A 75 -27.54 7.12 2.93
N PHE A 76 -27.72 7.88 1.85
CA PHE A 76 -29.03 8.38 1.45
C PHE A 76 -29.97 7.28 0.96
N GLU A 77 -29.44 6.16 0.43
CA GLU A 77 -30.23 4.98 0.11
C GLU A 77 -30.87 4.38 1.38
N TYR A 78 -30.12 4.31 2.48
CA TYR A 78 -30.60 3.72 3.73
C TYR A 78 -31.33 4.69 4.66
N ASN A 79 -30.98 5.97 4.60
CA ASN A 79 -31.60 7.03 5.39
C ASN A 79 -31.66 8.34 4.58
N PRO A 80 -32.76 8.55 3.83
CA PRO A 80 -32.96 9.76 3.03
C PRO A 80 -33.12 11.05 3.85
N ASP A 81 -33.37 10.94 5.16
CA ASP A 81 -33.64 12.08 6.05
C ASP A 81 -32.34 12.75 6.57
N ILE A 82 -31.17 12.23 6.21
CA ILE A 82 -29.88 12.85 6.55
C ILE A 82 -29.80 14.22 5.84
N THR A 83 -29.76 15.29 6.63
CA THR A 83 -29.69 16.67 6.13
C THR A 83 -28.35 17.35 6.44
N ASP A 84 -27.68 16.93 7.52
CA ASP A 84 -26.34 17.41 7.90
C ASP A 84 -25.35 16.24 8.02
N TYR A 85 -24.36 16.25 7.14
CA TYR A 85 -23.24 15.30 7.10
C TYR A 85 -21.89 16.04 7.18
N SER A 86 -21.87 17.28 7.66
CA SER A 86 -20.66 18.09 7.80
C SER A 86 -19.59 17.40 8.64
N ALA A 87 -19.98 16.82 9.79
CA ALA A 87 -19.08 16.08 10.68
C ALA A 87 -18.36 14.92 9.96
N LEU A 88 -19.01 14.27 9.00
CA LEU A 88 -18.40 13.22 8.18
C LEU A 88 -17.33 13.82 7.24
N LEU A 89 -17.62 14.94 6.59
CA LEU A 89 -16.71 15.56 5.63
C LEU A 89 -15.51 16.25 6.28
N THR A 90 -15.61 16.64 7.55
CA THR A 90 -14.52 17.26 8.30
C THR A 90 -13.51 16.28 8.87
N LEU A 91 -13.73 14.96 8.73
CA LEU A 91 -12.80 13.95 9.23
C LEU A 91 -11.43 14.05 8.55
N ASN A 92 -10.36 13.95 9.35
CA ASN A 92 -8.97 13.96 8.85
C ASN A 92 -8.65 12.82 7.87
N ILE A 93 -9.46 11.76 7.88
CA ILE A 93 -9.35 10.58 7.02
C ILE A 93 -9.47 10.90 5.53
N TRP A 94 -9.95 12.10 5.18
CA TRP A 94 -10.03 12.59 3.80
C TRP A 94 -8.78 13.34 3.35
N THR A 95 -7.80 13.53 4.24
CA THR A 95 -6.50 14.14 3.89
C THR A 95 -5.66 13.14 3.11
N ILE A 96 -5.13 13.56 1.96
CA ILE A 96 -4.30 12.68 1.10
C ILE A 96 -2.82 12.66 1.47
N ASN A 97 -2.36 13.65 2.23
CA ASN A 97 -1.02 13.64 2.80
C ASN A 97 -1.01 12.76 4.03
N THR A 98 0.12 12.12 4.33
CA THR A 98 0.28 11.34 5.55
C THR A 98 0.46 12.25 6.76
N ASP A 99 0.02 11.74 7.91
CA ASP A 99 0.09 12.40 9.22
C ASP A 99 0.40 11.31 10.26
N PRO A 100 1.45 11.44 11.07
CA PRO A 100 1.81 10.43 12.06
C PRO A 100 0.82 10.36 13.24
N ASP A 101 0.10 11.44 13.52
CA ASP A 101 -0.76 11.59 14.69
C ASP A 101 -2.25 11.39 14.35
N ASN A 102 -2.61 11.39 13.07
CA ASN A 102 -3.99 11.30 12.60
C ASN A 102 -4.18 10.23 11.52
N PHE A 103 -5.36 9.60 11.51
CA PHE A 103 -5.76 8.77 10.38
C PHE A 103 -6.00 9.62 9.14
N THR A 104 -5.43 9.18 8.02
CA THR A 104 -5.48 9.84 6.71
C THR A 104 -6.12 8.95 5.66
N PHE A 105 -6.23 9.44 4.43
CA PHE A 105 -6.75 8.66 3.32
C PHE A 105 -5.83 7.47 2.99
N VAL A 106 -4.51 7.61 3.23
CA VAL A 106 -3.56 6.50 3.04
C VAL A 106 -3.86 5.36 4.01
N ASP A 107 -4.35 5.63 5.22
CA ASP A 107 -4.73 4.58 6.16
C ASP A 107 -6.03 3.86 5.74
N LEU A 108 -6.93 4.56 5.05
CA LEU A 108 -8.08 3.92 4.39
C LEU A 108 -7.63 3.01 3.24
N ILE A 109 -6.57 3.39 2.51
CA ILE A 109 -5.93 2.54 1.48
C ILE A 109 -5.33 1.29 2.12
N LYS A 110 -4.59 1.42 3.24
CA LYS A 110 -4.11 0.29 4.07
C LYS A 110 -5.25 -0.64 4.48
N GLY A 111 -6.45 -0.10 4.59
CA GLY A 111 -7.67 -0.82 4.94
C GLY A 111 -8.07 -0.67 6.40
N PHE A 112 -7.47 0.28 7.12
CA PHE A 112 -7.94 0.71 8.43
C PHE A 112 -9.27 1.44 8.29
N ILE A 113 -10.14 1.25 9.27
CA ILE A 113 -11.42 1.95 9.38
C ILE A 113 -11.42 2.63 10.76
N PRO A 114 -11.29 3.96 10.82
CA PRO A 114 -11.27 4.69 12.09
C PRO A 114 -12.56 4.52 12.87
N LEU A 115 -12.46 4.41 14.19
CA LEU A 115 -13.62 4.27 15.07
C LEU A 115 -14.58 5.46 14.93
N GLU A 116 -14.03 6.67 14.83
CA GLU A 116 -14.79 7.91 14.66
C GLU A 116 -15.72 7.86 13.43
N LEU A 117 -15.22 7.35 12.30
CA LEU A 117 -16.04 7.14 11.11
C LEU A 117 -17.22 6.22 11.44
N THR A 118 -16.98 5.06 12.06
CA THR A 118 -18.06 4.14 12.38
C THR A 118 -19.05 4.69 13.41
N GLN A 119 -18.59 5.51 14.35
CA GLN A 119 -19.45 6.16 15.34
C GLN A 119 -20.40 7.15 14.66
N ILE A 120 -19.89 7.98 13.75
CA ILE A 120 -20.70 8.93 12.97
C ILE A 120 -21.74 8.18 12.12
N LEU A 121 -21.31 7.16 11.37
CA LEU A 121 -22.24 6.40 10.51
C LEU A 121 -23.34 5.69 11.32
N ASN A 122 -23.02 5.20 12.53
CA ASN A 122 -23.97 4.51 13.39
C ASN A 122 -25.05 5.44 13.98
N LEU A 123 -24.89 6.77 13.88
CA LEU A 123 -25.95 7.74 14.20
C LEU A 123 -27.07 7.74 13.14
N TRP A 124 -26.73 7.39 11.90
CA TRP A 124 -27.64 7.54 10.77
C TRP A 124 -28.19 6.21 10.26
N ILE A 125 -27.43 5.12 10.37
CA ILE A 125 -27.82 3.83 9.82
C ILE A 125 -27.63 2.69 10.84
N PRO A 126 -28.48 1.64 10.81
CA PRO A 126 -28.32 0.51 11.72
C PRO A 126 -27.05 -0.29 11.43
N ARG A 127 -26.57 -1.02 12.44
CA ARG A 127 -25.31 -1.78 12.39
C ARG A 127 -25.18 -2.71 11.17
N LYS A 128 -26.27 -3.33 10.71
CA LYS A 128 -26.24 -4.23 9.55
C LYS A 128 -25.88 -3.46 8.26
N GLN A 129 -26.55 -2.34 8.02
CA GLN A 129 -26.27 -1.45 6.89
C GLN A 129 -24.88 -0.84 7.01
N LEU A 130 -24.46 -0.41 8.20
CA LEU A 130 -23.12 0.13 8.44
C LEU A 130 -22.02 -0.83 7.97
N LEU A 131 -22.14 -2.12 8.30
CA LEU A 131 -21.17 -3.11 7.86
C LEU A 131 -21.12 -3.25 6.34
N LEU A 132 -22.27 -3.18 5.66
CA LEU A 132 -22.34 -3.22 4.20
C LEU A 132 -21.66 -1.99 3.58
N VAL A 133 -21.97 -0.80 4.07
CA VAL A 133 -21.35 0.47 3.63
C VAL A 133 -19.84 0.43 3.80
N ILE A 134 -19.34 -0.01 4.96
CA ILE A 134 -17.89 -0.12 5.21
C ILE A 134 -17.23 -1.12 4.27
N ILE A 135 -17.85 -2.29 4.04
CA ILE A 135 -17.33 -3.30 3.11
C ILE A 135 -17.23 -2.72 1.70
N GLU A 136 -18.28 -2.04 1.25
CA GLU A 136 -18.39 -1.48 -0.09
C GLU A 136 -17.39 -0.35 -0.32
N ILE A 137 -17.29 0.60 0.60
CA ILE A 137 -16.32 1.70 0.55
C ILE A 137 -14.89 1.17 0.57
N ARG A 138 -14.59 0.22 1.46
CA ARG A 138 -13.26 -0.38 1.52
C ARG A 138 -12.92 -1.14 0.23
N GLN A 139 -13.90 -1.82 -0.37
CA GLN A 139 -13.70 -2.51 -1.64
C GLN A 139 -13.45 -1.50 -2.77
N TYR A 140 -14.21 -0.41 -2.83
CA TYR A 140 -14.03 0.66 -3.80
C TYR A 140 -12.64 1.29 -3.72
N ILE A 141 -12.22 1.75 -2.53
CA ILE A 141 -10.90 2.36 -2.32
C ILE A 141 -9.79 1.43 -2.79
N TYR A 142 -9.86 0.15 -2.37
CA TYR A 142 -8.89 -0.87 -2.79
C TYR A 142 -8.86 -1.02 -4.31
N GLU A 143 -10.00 -1.20 -4.96
CA GLU A 143 -10.05 -1.45 -6.40
C GLU A 143 -9.52 -0.27 -7.20
N GLN A 144 -9.91 0.96 -6.84
CA GLN A 144 -9.50 2.15 -7.55
C GLN A 144 -8.01 2.43 -7.37
N THR A 145 -7.49 2.37 -6.15
CA THR A 145 -6.06 2.61 -5.90
C THR A 145 -5.20 1.50 -6.47
N PHE A 146 -5.65 0.25 -6.38
CA PHE A 146 -4.95 -0.89 -6.97
C PHE A 146 -4.88 -0.76 -8.49
N LYS A 147 -5.99 -0.45 -9.16
CA LYS A 147 -6.06 -0.36 -10.62
C LYS A 147 -5.33 0.87 -11.15
N GLU A 148 -5.65 2.04 -10.61
CA GLU A 148 -5.26 3.30 -11.22
C GLU A 148 -3.85 3.74 -10.81
N ILE A 149 -3.36 3.33 -9.63
CA ILE A 149 -2.02 3.68 -9.12
C ILE A 149 -1.11 2.45 -9.13
N TRP A 150 -1.43 1.43 -8.33
CA TRP A 150 -0.50 0.32 -8.08
C TRP A 150 -0.14 -0.47 -9.34
N ILE A 151 -1.13 -0.84 -10.17
CA ILE A 151 -0.90 -1.57 -11.42
C ILE A 151 -0.07 -0.73 -12.40
N ARG A 152 -0.39 0.57 -12.56
CA ARG A 152 0.37 1.46 -13.44
C ARG A 152 1.84 1.55 -13.03
N ARG A 153 2.09 1.80 -11.73
CA ARG A 153 3.44 1.78 -11.15
C ARG A 153 4.16 0.45 -11.41
N CYS A 154 3.47 -0.68 -11.21
CA CYS A 154 4.04 -2.01 -11.46
C CYS A 154 4.42 -2.23 -12.93
N SER A 155 3.67 -1.64 -13.87
CA SER A 155 4.01 -1.70 -15.30
C SER A 155 5.29 -0.91 -15.60
N PHE A 156 5.45 0.30 -15.06
CA PHE A 156 6.68 1.09 -15.23
C PHE A 156 7.92 0.35 -14.73
N ILE A 157 7.84 -0.27 -13.55
CA ILE A 157 8.95 -1.09 -13.05
C ILE A 157 9.27 -2.25 -13.99
N LYS A 158 8.26 -2.94 -14.51
CA LYS A 158 8.49 -4.09 -15.40
C LYS A 158 9.16 -3.68 -16.70
N GLU A 159 8.79 -2.54 -17.24
CA GLU A 159 9.41 -1.97 -18.44
C GLU A 159 10.84 -1.53 -18.15
N PHE A 160 11.08 -0.86 -17.01
CA PHE A 160 12.40 -0.41 -16.62
C PHE A 160 13.35 -1.58 -16.33
N GLU A 161 12.91 -2.58 -15.57
CA GLU A 161 13.65 -3.83 -15.35
C GLU A 161 14.00 -4.53 -16.66
N ARG A 162 13.05 -4.58 -17.61
CA ARG A 162 13.28 -5.17 -18.94
C ARG A 162 14.35 -4.40 -19.70
N SER A 163 14.33 -3.07 -19.64
CA SER A 163 15.33 -2.21 -20.31
C SER A 163 16.75 -2.44 -19.77
N LEU A 164 16.88 -2.81 -18.49
CA LEU A 164 18.16 -3.12 -17.83
C LEU A 164 18.53 -4.61 -17.86
N GLY A 165 17.76 -5.44 -18.58
CA GLY A 165 17.97 -6.89 -18.64
C GLY A 165 17.80 -7.61 -17.30
N ILE A 166 17.07 -7.02 -16.35
CA ILE A 166 16.79 -7.61 -15.05
C ILE A 166 15.69 -8.65 -15.22
N THR A 167 16.08 -9.93 -15.25
CA THR A 167 15.15 -11.05 -15.37
C THR A 167 14.86 -11.69 -14.01
N LYS A 168 13.75 -12.42 -13.91
CA LYS A 168 13.43 -13.26 -12.73
C LYS A 168 14.60 -14.19 -12.37
N LYS A 169 15.27 -14.76 -13.38
CA LYS A 169 16.46 -15.60 -13.20
C LYS A 169 17.59 -14.82 -12.53
N LYS A 170 17.91 -13.61 -13.02
CA LYS A 170 18.95 -12.73 -12.44
C LYS A 170 18.65 -12.40 -10.97
N LYS A 171 17.40 -12.08 -10.64
CA LYS A 171 16.97 -11.84 -9.24
C LYS A 171 17.18 -13.07 -8.36
N LEU A 172 16.76 -14.26 -8.82
CA LEU A 172 16.93 -15.51 -8.08
C LEU A 172 18.40 -15.88 -7.85
N THR A 173 19.25 -15.67 -8.86
CA THR A 173 20.68 -15.93 -8.77
C THR A 173 21.32 -15.07 -7.67
N LEU A 174 21.05 -13.76 -7.64
CA LEU A 174 21.62 -12.85 -6.65
C LEU A 174 21.11 -13.12 -5.22
N LYS A 175 19.86 -13.57 -5.05
CA LYS A 175 19.33 -13.96 -3.73
C LYS A 175 20.13 -15.11 -3.10
N ASN A 176 20.60 -16.05 -3.92
CA ASN A 176 21.37 -17.20 -3.47
C ASN A 176 22.84 -16.87 -3.19
N PHE A 177 23.31 -15.69 -3.60
CA PHE A 177 24.69 -15.27 -3.46
C PHE A 177 25.01 -14.55 -2.15
N ARG A 178 24.04 -14.26 -1.27
CA ARG A 178 24.35 -13.76 0.08
C ARG A 178 24.92 -14.91 0.92
N PRO A 179 26.24 -15.02 1.13
CA PRO A 179 26.76 -15.93 2.12
C PRO A 179 26.41 -15.31 3.48
N PHE A 180 26.07 -16.12 4.47
CA PHE A 180 25.71 -15.63 5.80
C PHE A 180 26.84 -14.88 6.54
N ASN A 181 28.01 -14.69 5.93
CA ASN A 181 29.18 -14.09 6.58
C ASN A 181 29.81 -13.02 5.70
N ASN A 182 29.74 -11.76 6.15
CA ASN A 182 30.86 -10.81 6.24
C ASN A 182 30.38 -9.40 6.67
N ILE A 183 29.52 -9.30 7.70
CA ILE A 183 29.34 -8.06 8.48
C ILE A 183 29.86 -8.34 9.90
N LEU A 184 31.13 -8.69 9.98
CA LEU A 184 31.90 -8.72 11.22
C LEU A 184 33.22 -8.06 10.88
N ASN A 185 33.23 -6.72 10.85
CA ASN A 185 34.39 -5.87 11.09
C ASN A 185 34.01 -4.38 10.89
N SER A 186 33.22 -3.84 11.82
CA SER A 186 33.51 -2.51 12.37
C SER A 186 32.70 -2.34 13.66
N ASP A 187 33.41 -2.11 14.77
CA ASP A 187 32.87 -1.96 16.13
C ASP A 187 32.12 -0.62 16.34
N ARG A 188 31.14 -0.28 15.49
CA ARG A 188 30.34 0.96 15.66
C ARG A 188 28.84 0.87 15.44
N GLU A 189 28.26 -0.31 15.26
CA GLU A 189 26.82 -0.41 14.97
C GLU A 189 26.14 -1.50 15.78
N LEU A 190 25.82 -1.20 17.04
CA LEU A 190 24.87 -1.97 17.84
C LEU A 190 23.42 -1.51 17.61
N GLU A 191 23.21 -0.37 16.95
CA GLU A 191 21.88 0.20 16.67
C GLU A 191 21.27 -0.35 15.36
N TYR A 192 22.10 -0.72 14.37
CA TYR A 192 21.66 -1.36 13.11
C TYR A 192 21.47 -2.89 13.18
N LYS A 193 21.73 -3.51 14.34
CA LYS A 193 21.66 -4.98 14.49
C LYS A 193 20.24 -5.54 14.46
N PHE A 194 19.21 -4.70 14.62
CA PHE A 194 17.82 -5.13 14.52
C PHE A 194 17.33 -5.22 13.06
N ASP A 195 17.84 -4.39 12.15
CA ASP A 195 17.43 -4.37 10.73
C ASP A 195 17.90 -5.61 9.95
N ALA A 196 19.06 -6.18 10.30
CA ALA A 196 19.58 -7.38 9.65
C ALA A 196 18.68 -8.61 9.92
N LEU A 197 17.99 -8.62 11.06
CA LEU A 197 17.05 -9.68 11.41
C LEU A 197 15.71 -9.53 10.70
N ASP A 198 15.34 -8.34 10.22
CA ASP A 198 14.06 -8.14 9.53
C ASP A 198 13.96 -8.94 8.23
N SER A 199 15.06 -9.13 7.50
CA SER A 199 15.04 -9.98 6.30
C SER A 199 14.87 -11.48 6.63
N ILE A 200 15.36 -11.93 7.79
CA ILE A 200 15.19 -13.31 8.28
C ILE A 200 13.78 -13.49 8.86
N ARG A 201 13.35 -12.52 9.66
CA ARG A 201 12.01 -12.35 10.21
C ARG A 201 10.95 -12.39 9.10
N ASN A 202 11.16 -11.67 8.00
CA ASN A 202 10.25 -11.63 6.88
C ASN A 202 10.22 -12.95 6.09
N ASN A 203 11.34 -13.67 5.97
CA ASN A 203 11.33 -15.03 5.43
C ASN A 203 10.59 -16.02 6.35
N ILE A 204 10.76 -15.91 7.66
CA ILE A 204 10.15 -16.81 8.66
C ILE A 204 8.65 -16.57 8.77
N TYR A 205 8.19 -15.31 8.84
CA TYR A 205 6.77 -14.99 9.02
C TYR A 205 5.94 -15.14 7.73
N PHE A 206 6.53 -14.86 6.56
CA PHE A 206 5.76 -14.83 5.30
C PHE A 206 6.01 -16.01 4.36
N GLY A 207 6.95 -16.91 4.70
CA GLY A 207 7.03 -18.28 4.17
C GLY A 207 7.19 -18.45 2.65
N LYS A 208 7.33 -17.37 1.86
CA LYS A 208 7.44 -17.43 0.39
C LYS A 208 8.33 -16.33 -0.19
N ASN A 209 8.91 -16.68 -1.34
CA ASN A 209 9.77 -15.83 -2.13
C ASN A 209 9.04 -14.55 -2.56
N ILE A 210 9.48 -13.38 -2.10
CA ILE A 210 8.96 -12.07 -2.51
C ILE A 210 8.79 -11.98 -4.04
N ILE A 211 9.66 -12.64 -4.83
CA ILE A 211 9.58 -12.75 -6.30
C ILE A 211 8.27 -13.36 -6.81
N GLU A 212 7.68 -14.34 -6.12
CA GLU A 212 6.39 -14.94 -6.50
C GLU A 212 5.21 -13.96 -6.36
N PHE A 213 5.34 -12.97 -5.46
CA PHE A 213 4.37 -11.90 -5.32
C PHE A 213 4.31 -11.03 -6.59
N TYR A 214 5.46 -10.74 -7.22
CA TYR A 214 5.54 -9.93 -8.45
C TYR A 214 5.03 -10.63 -9.70
N SER A 215 5.40 -11.89 -9.89
CA SER A 215 5.12 -12.59 -11.15
C SER A 215 3.64 -12.93 -11.32
N ASN A 216 2.90 -13.03 -10.22
CA ASN A 216 1.53 -13.52 -10.22
C ASN A 216 0.44 -12.43 -10.27
N LEU A 217 0.80 -11.15 -10.17
CA LEU A 217 -0.15 -10.02 -10.21
C LEU A 217 -0.45 -9.52 -11.63
N THR A 218 0.32 -9.94 -12.63
CA THR A 218 0.12 -9.59 -14.06
C THR A 218 0.04 -10.82 -14.97
N SER A 219 -0.41 -11.95 -14.42
CA SER A 219 -0.83 -13.11 -15.19
C SER A 219 -2.33 -13.27 -15.05
#